data_AF-A0A257Q561-F1
#
_entry.id   AF-A0A257Q561-F1
#
_cell.length_a   1.000
_cell.length_b   1.000
_cell.length_c   1.000
_cell.angle_alpha   90.00
_cell.angle_beta   90.00
_cell.angle_gamma   90.00
#
_symmetry.space_group_name_H-M   'P 1'
#
loop_
_entity.id
_entity.type
_entity.pdbx_description
1 polymer ?
#
loop_
_entity_poly.entity_id
_entity_poly.type
_entity_poly.pdbx_seq_one_letter_code
_entity_poly.pdbx_strand_id
1 'polypeptide(L)'
;MSFLFYDFETTGADPRCDRPIQFAALRTNEALEPIAPPITFYATLSPEVLPHPQAVLITGILPQTSANAGGTPEAEFAARIHREMMVPDTCAVGFNSLRFDAELMRFMFWRNLRDPYAHEWKNGNSRWDVLDAARAFRLLRPDGIFWPTDEAGKPTLRLTALTEANGISHDNAHDAASDVMATIEMARLLRDQSPKLFDYLLNLRKKTAVAEFVDDPNRAAFVHISGRIAGEQGSASVFANLGQVNGVGTQRLLWDLRFDPTEVLDESLDALSARRFLRDADAAPSTHRLPVKLLHLNRAPVVVSMAILNEARVVDQMRLDTAAVQRNSQALGRNHQAIAKKLHAVLALQTEFAAQDPECALYEGFIPAADRSPLDAFNRALDQALDQKSPLQTEKVTAAFSRL
;
A
#
# COMPACT_ATOMS: atom_id res chain seq x y z
N MET A 1 22.00 -0.08 -1.04
CA MET A 1 20.63 0.33 -0.65
C MET A 1 20.43 0.00 0.83
N SER A 2 19.50 0.64 1.53
CA SER A 2 19.09 0.24 2.89
C SER A 2 17.58 0.06 2.97
N PHE A 3 17.09 -0.71 3.95
CA PHE A 3 15.66 -0.75 4.27
C PHE A 3 15.39 0.09 5.51
N LEU A 4 14.33 0.88 5.48
CA LEU A 4 13.78 1.52 6.67
C LEU A 4 12.45 0.85 6.97
N PHE A 5 12.45 -0.08 7.93
CA PHE A 5 11.23 -0.69 8.43
C PHE A 5 10.55 0.31 9.35
N TYR A 6 9.24 0.50 9.19
CA TYR A 6 8.49 1.48 9.98
C TYR A 6 7.04 1.07 10.21
N ASP A 7 6.45 1.64 11.24
CA ASP A 7 5.04 1.47 11.60
C ASP A 7 4.52 2.72 12.37
N PHE A 8 3.21 2.94 12.33
CA PHE A 8 2.56 4.03 13.06
C PHE A 8 1.44 3.52 13.98
N GLU A 9 1.37 4.11 15.17
CA GLU A 9 0.12 4.12 15.93
C GLU A 9 -0.63 5.43 15.68
N THR A 10 -1.96 5.35 15.63
CA THR A 10 -2.81 6.43 15.14
C THR A 10 -4.04 6.67 16.01
N THR A 11 -4.69 7.82 15.81
CA THR A 11 -5.94 8.16 16.48
C THR A 11 -7.17 7.45 15.90
N GLY A 12 -7.04 6.74 14.78
CA GLY A 12 -8.15 6.13 14.05
C GLY A 12 -7.74 5.47 12.75
N ALA A 13 -8.71 4.96 12.00
CA ALA A 13 -8.48 4.11 10.84
C ALA A 13 -8.61 4.83 9.48
N ASP A 14 -8.94 6.13 9.43
CA ASP A 14 -8.94 6.91 8.20
C ASP A 14 -7.60 7.64 8.03
N PRO A 15 -6.68 7.16 7.18
CA PRO A 15 -5.36 7.78 7.01
C PRO A 15 -5.40 9.21 6.48
N ARG A 16 -6.55 9.68 5.99
CA ARG A 16 -6.74 11.04 5.47
C ARG A 16 -6.95 12.04 6.59
N CYS A 17 -7.78 11.67 7.57
CA CYS A 17 -8.26 12.57 8.61
C CYS A 17 -7.56 12.32 9.95
N ASP A 18 -7.35 11.05 10.31
CA ASP A 18 -6.77 10.66 11.59
C ASP A 18 -5.28 11.02 11.67
N ARG A 19 -4.79 11.14 12.90
CA ARG A 19 -3.45 11.64 13.20
C ARG A 19 -2.53 10.51 13.67
N PRO A 20 -1.26 10.49 13.24
CA PRO A 20 -0.25 9.64 13.86
C PRO A 20 0.08 10.16 15.27
N ILE A 21 0.26 9.24 16.21
CA ILE A 21 0.61 9.55 17.62
C ILE A 21 1.94 8.92 18.06
N GLN A 22 2.36 7.85 17.38
CA GLN A 22 3.66 7.21 17.53
C GLN A 22 4.17 6.81 16.16
N PHE A 23 5.47 6.96 15.94
CA PHE A 23 6.17 6.40 14.80
C PHE A 23 7.35 5.61 15.32
N ALA A 24 7.50 4.38 14.88
CA ALA A 24 8.71 3.61 15.11
C ALA A 24 9.37 3.24 13.79
N ALA A 25 10.70 3.16 13.80
CA ALA A 25 11.44 2.67 12.65
C ALA A 25 12.77 2.03 13.04
N LEU A 26 13.23 1.11 12.20
CA LEU A 26 14.56 0.52 12.28
C LEU A 26 15.18 0.39 10.89
N ARG A 27 16.39 0.93 10.75
CA ARG A 27 17.15 0.85 9.51
C ARG A 27 18.00 -0.40 9.48
N THR A 28 17.94 -1.13 8.36
CA THR A 28 18.72 -2.34 8.12
C THR A 28 19.49 -2.28 6.80
N ASN A 29 20.54 -3.08 6.68
CA ASN A 29 21.22 -3.33 5.41
C ASN A 29 20.41 -4.31 4.54
N GLU A 30 20.91 -4.63 3.34
CA GLU A 30 20.24 -5.58 2.43
C GLU A 30 20.15 -7.01 2.99
N ALA A 31 21.03 -7.36 3.94
CA ALA A 31 20.98 -8.59 4.71
C ALA A 31 19.98 -8.52 5.89
N LEU A 32 19.13 -7.49 5.96
CA LEU A 32 18.13 -7.29 7.01
C LEU A 32 18.75 -7.19 8.42
N GLU A 33 20.02 -6.81 8.54
CA GLU A 33 20.71 -6.59 9.81
C GLU A 33 20.61 -5.11 10.21
N PRO A 34 20.28 -4.78 11.47
CA PRO A 34 20.23 -3.39 11.93
C PRO A 34 21.55 -2.66 11.71
N ILE A 35 21.49 -1.46 11.13
CA ILE A 35 22.66 -0.59 10.90
C ILE A 35 22.57 0.77 11.60
N ALA A 36 21.49 1.00 12.34
CA ALA A 36 21.29 2.15 13.19
C ALA A 36 20.46 1.74 14.41
N PRO A 37 20.51 2.51 15.52
CA PRO A 37 19.61 2.31 16.64
C PRO A 37 18.13 2.43 16.21
N PRO A 38 17.21 1.72 16.88
CA PRO A 38 15.78 1.90 16.65
C PRO A 38 15.36 3.33 17.01
N ILE A 39 14.37 3.82 16.26
CA ILE A 39 13.83 5.16 16.38
C ILE A 39 12.39 5.03 16.87
N THR A 40 12.03 5.82 17.88
CA THR A 40 10.65 6.00 18.32
C THR A 40 10.39 7.48 18.54
N PHE A 41 9.41 8.02 17.81
CA PHE A 41 8.94 9.40 17.96
C PHE A 41 7.49 9.38 18.42
N TYR A 42 7.10 10.36 19.24
CA TYR A 42 5.72 10.58 19.64
C TYR A 42 5.26 11.95 19.13
N ALA A 43 3.97 12.05 18.80
CA ALA A 43 3.34 13.32 18.46
C ALA A 43 2.44 13.78 19.62
N THR A 44 2.47 15.08 19.91
CA THR A 44 1.48 15.71 20.78
C THR A 44 0.28 16.10 19.94
N LEU A 45 -0.90 15.57 20.28
CA LEU A 45 -2.14 15.86 19.57
C LEU A 45 -2.59 17.32 19.77
N SER A 46 -3.11 17.92 18.70
CA SER A 46 -3.80 19.20 18.79
C SER A 46 -5.03 19.06 19.70
N PRO A 47 -5.38 20.07 20.52
CA PRO A 47 -6.59 20.05 21.35
C PRO A 47 -7.90 19.83 20.58
N GLU A 48 -7.91 20.06 19.27
CA GLU A 48 -9.07 19.85 18.40
C GLU A 48 -9.23 18.40 17.91
N VAL A 49 -8.20 17.56 18.10
CA VAL A 49 -8.21 16.16 17.66
C VAL A 49 -8.68 15.26 18.79
N LEU A 50 -9.84 14.64 18.59
CA LEU A 50 -10.36 13.63 19.50
C LEU A 50 -10.08 12.23 18.94
N PRO A 51 -9.28 11.38 19.61
CA PRO A 51 -9.02 10.04 19.11
C PRO A 51 -10.26 9.16 19.18
N HIS A 52 -10.38 8.25 18.22
CA HIS A 52 -11.40 7.21 18.25
C HIS A 52 -11.19 6.33 19.49
N PRO A 53 -12.22 6.10 20.33
CA PRO A 53 -12.08 5.26 21.52
C PRO A 53 -11.57 3.85 21.19
N GLN A 54 -11.99 3.28 20.06
CA GLN A 54 -11.53 1.97 19.61
C GLN A 54 -10.03 1.96 19.30
N ALA A 55 -9.48 3.02 18.72
CA ALA A 55 -8.05 3.11 18.45
C ALA A 55 -7.27 3.14 19.77
N VAL A 56 -7.68 3.98 20.72
CA VAL A 56 -7.07 4.04 22.06
C VAL A 56 -7.09 2.68 22.78
N LEU A 57 -8.18 1.90 22.64
CA LEU A 57 -8.26 0.56 23.22
C LEU A 57 -7.32 -0.45 22.56
N ILE A 58 -7.07 -0.31 21.27
CA ILE A 58 -6.17 -1.19 20.51
C ILE A 58 -4.71 -0.85 20.80
N THR A 59 -4.35 0.43 20.70
CA THR A 59 -2.98 0.90 20.85
C THR A 59 -2.54 1.01 22.31
N GLY A 60 -3.50 1.21 23.23
CA GLY A 60 -3.20 1.53 24.62
C GLY A 60 -2.61 2.93 24.83
N ILE A 61 -2.53 3.76 23.78
CA ILE A 61 -1.90 5.09 23.83
C ILE A 61 -2.98 6.15 24.03
N LEU A 62 -3.00 6.72 25.24
CA LEU A 62 -3.79 7.92 25.54
C LEU A 62 -3.09 9.17 24.98
N PRO A 63 -3.82 10.24 24.61
CA PRO A 63 -3.22 11.52 24.21
C PRO A 63 -2.17 12.05 25.20
N GLN A 64 -2.42 11.87 26.50
CA GLN A 64 -1.50 12.27 27.57
C GLN A 64 -0.23 11.41 27.58
N THR A 65 -0.31 10.13 27.21
CA THR A 65 0.84 9.22 27.14
C THR A 65 1.87 9.73 26.12
N SER A 66 1.43 10.05 24.90
CA SER A 66 2.34 10.57 23.87
C SER A 66 2.99 11.90 24.27
N ALA A 67 2.24 12.81 24.90
CA ALA A 67 2.79 14.07 25.40
C ALA A 67 3.84 13.84 26.52
N ASN A 68 3.54 12.97 27.48
CA ASN A 68 4.43 12.63 28.59
C ASN A 68 5.70 11.87 28.13
N ALA A 69 5.62 11.15 27.01
CA ALA A 69 6.75 10.49 26.37
C ALA A 69 7.68 11.44 25.58
N GLY A 70 7.49 12.75 25.72
CA GLY A 70 8.27 13.76 24.99
C GLY A 70 7.75 14.02 23.58
N GLY A 71 6.45 13.83 23.37
CA GLY A 71 5.81 14.06 22.08
C GLY A 71 5.96 15.50 21.58
N THR A 72 6.18 15.65 20.28
CA THR A 72 6.40 16.96 19.63
C THR A 72 5.17 17.35 18.81
N PRO A 73 4.94 18.66 18.53
CA PRO A 73 3.89 19.07 17.59
C PRO A 73 4.01 18.37 16.23
N GLU A 74 2.89 18.18 15.51
CA GLU A 74 2.86 17.41 14.24
C GLU A 74 3.89 17.93 13.23
N ALA A 75 4.13 19.24 13.16
CA ALA A 75 5.12 19.84 12.27
C ALA A 75 6.56 19.37 12.54
N GLU A 76 6.95 19.27 13.81
CA GLU A 76 8.26 18.76 14.21
C GLU A 76 8.33 17.24 14.04
N PHE A 77 7.26 16.53 14.40
CA PHE A 77 7.15 15.08 14.23
C PHE A 77 7.31 14.68 12.75
N ALA A 78 6.58 15.35 11.86
CA ALA A 78 6.68 15.19 10.42
C ALA A 78 8.08 15.55 9.89
N ALA A 79 8.72 16.59 10.42
CA ALA A 79 10.09 16.96 10.05
C ALA A 79 11.11 15.85 10.33
N ARG A 80 11.03 15.28 11.54
CA ARG A 80 11.92 14.20 11.98
C ARG A 80 11.73 12.94 11.14
N ILE A 81 10.48 12.55 10.87
CA ILE A 81 10.17 11.39 10.02
C ILE A 81 10.63 11.64 8.58
N HIS A 82 10.34 12.82 8.03
CA HIS A 82 10.75 13.19 6.67
C HIS A 82 12.27 13.07 6.50
N ARG A 83 13.06 13.49 7.49
CA ARG A 83 14.52 13.36 7.47
C ARG A 83 14.99 11.91 7.35
N GLU A 84 14.39 11.00 8.13
CA GLU A 84 14.72 9.57 8.07
C GLU A 84 14.28 8.92 6.75
N MET A 85 13.09 9.28 6.27
CA MET A 85 12.51 8.75 5.03
C MET A 85 13.22 9.26 3.77
N MET A 86 13.89 10.42 3.84
CA MET A 86 14.59 11.05 2.72
C MET A 86 16.07 10.66 2.59
N VAL A 87 16.60 9.82 3.48
CA VAL A 87 17.95 9.27 3.34
C VAL A 87 18.07 8.58 1.96
N PRO A 88 19.06 8.92 1.12
CA PRO A 88 19.22 8.33 -0.21
C PRO A 88 19.30 6.80 -0.22
N ASP A 89 18.89 6.19 -1.33
CA ASP A 89 18.86 4.73 -1.53
C ASP A 89 18.15 3.95 -0.42
N THR A 90 17.08 4.54 0.15
CA THR A 90 16.23 3.91 1.16
C THR A 90 15.01 3.25 0.53
N CYS A 91 14.76 1.98 0.84
CA CYS A 91 13.48 1.32 0.61
C CYS A 91 12.66 1.35 1.91
N ALA A 92 11.60 2.15 1.96
CA ALA A 92 10.68 2.18 3.09
C ALA A 92 9.82 0.91 3.08
N VAL A 93 9.77 0.17 4.20
CA VAL A 93 9.09 -1.13 4.29
C VAL A 93 8.22 -1.18 5.54
N GLY A 94 7.05 -1.79 5.44
CA GLY A 94 6.22 -2.11 6.61
C GLY A 94 5.34 -3.31 6.33
N PHE A 95 4.37 -3.56 7.20
CA PHE A 95 3.40 -4.63 7.05
C PHE A 95 2.01 -4.04 6.81
N ASN A 96 1.47 -4.18 5.58
CA ASN A 96 0.29 -3.46 5.09
C ASN A 96 0.47 -1.93 4.92
N SER A 97 1.72 -1.45 4.97
CA SER A 97 2.03 -0.03 4.97
C SER A 97 1.62 0.69 3.70
N LEU A 98 1.66 0.04 2.52
CA LEU A 98 1.31 0.69 1.26
C LEU A 98 -0.18 1.02 1.14
N ARG A 99 -1.02 0.44 2.00
CA ARG A 99 -2.47 0.67 2.03
C ARG A 99 -2.92 1.55 3.20
N PHE A 100 -2.07 1.73 4.21
CA PHE A 100 -2.40 2.51 5.41
C PHE A 100 -1.29 3.52 5.73
N ASP A 101 -0.15 3.08 6.26
CA ASP A 101 0.90 3.96 6.80
C ASP A 101 1.52 4.92 5.78
N ALA A 102 1.76 4.45 4.56
CA ALA A 102 2.24 5.31 3.47
C ALA A 102 1.19 6.36 3.09
N GLU A 103 -0.10 6.02 3.20
CA GLU A 103 -1.19 6.96 2.97
C GLU A 103 -1.24 8.02 4.08
N LEU A 104 -1.23 7.56 5.33
CA LEU A 104 -1.18 8.41 6.51
C LEU A 104 0.01 9.38 6.45
N MET A 105 1.19 8.88 6.12
CA MET A 105 2.41 9.68 6.01
C MET A 105 2.31 10.73 4.91
N ARG A 106 1.68 10.43 3.76
CA ARG A 106 1.43 11.43 2.71
C ARG A 106 0.52 12.55 3.21
N PHE A 107 -0.57 12.22 3.90
CA PHE A 107 -1.48 13.22 4.45
C PHE A 107 -0.85 14.02 5.60
N MET A 108 -0.05 13.38 6.45
CA MET A 108 0.75 14.07 7.47
C MET A 108 1.72 15.07 6.82
N PHE A 109 2.45 14.67 5.78
CA PHE A 109 3.35 15.57 5.06
C PHE A 109 2.59 16.69 4.34
N TRP A 110 1.46 16.38 3.73
CA TRP A 110 0.56 17.36 3.09
C TRP A 110 0.14 18.47 4.06
N ARG A 111 -0.43 18.11 5.23
CA ARG A 111 -0.85 19.06 6.26
C ARG A 111 0.30 19.89 6.83
N ASN A 112 1.51 19.31 6.83
CA ASN A 112 2.71 19.96 7.37
C ASN A 112 3.61 20.55 6.27
N LEU A 113 3.05 20.84 5.09
CA LEU A 113 3.71 21.57 4.00
C LEU A 113 5.02 20.92 3.52
N ARG A 114 5.07 19.59 3.57
CA ARG A 114 6.17 18.76 3.04
C ARG A 114 5.71 18.04 1.79
N ASP A 115 6.65 17.77 0.88
CA ASP A 115 6.34 17.00 -0.33
C ASP A 115 5.81 15.60 0.06
N PRO A 116 4.55 15.26 -0.26
CA PRO A 116 3.94 14.01 0.17
C PRO A 116 4.57 12.77 -0.46
N TYR A 117 5.33 12.91 -1.56
CA TYR A 117 5.72 11.80 -2.41
C TYR A 117 7.23 11.65 -2.59
N ALA A 118 8.02 12.71 -2.38
CA ALA A 118 9.46 12.72 -2.70
C ALA A 118 10.24 11.55 -2.06
N HIS A 119 9.91 11.21 -0.82
CA HIS A 119 10.54 10.10 -0.08
C HIS A 119 10.30 8.72 -0.71
N GLU A 120 9.31 8.58 -1.59
CA GLU A 120 8.97 7.30 -2.23
C GLU A 120 9.79 7.00 -3.49
N TRP A 121 10.53 7.97 -4.05
CA TRP A 121 11.20 7.82 -5.35
C TRP A 121 12.47 8.66 -5.56
N LYS A 122 12.62 9.80 -4.89
CA LYS A 122 13.76 10.70 -5.08
C LYS A 122 15.04 10.05 -4.54
N ASN A 123 16.19 10.36 -5.16
CA ASN A 123 17.51 9.87 -4.72
C ASN A 123 17.63 8.33 -4.59
N GLY A 124 16.97 7.59 -5.49
CA GLY A 124 17.01 6.12 -5.47
C GLY A 124 16.06 5.48 -4.45
N ASN A 125 15.27 6.28 -3.73
CA ASN A 125 14.34 5.75 -2.76
C ASN A 125 13.22 4.93 -3.41
N SER A 126 12.65 4.02 -2.63
CA SER A 126 11.55 3.15 -3.04
C SER A 126 10.72 2.73 -1.83
N ARG A 127 9.68 1.93 -2.07
CA ARG A 127 8.79 1.44 -1.02
C ARG A 127 8.34 0.01 -1.28
N TRP A 128 8.11 -0.76 -0.23
CA TRP A 128 7.72 -2.17 -0.32
C TRP A 128 6.84 -2.60 0.87
N ASP A 129 6.17 -3.74 0.76
CA ASP A 129 5.19 -4.22 1.75
C ASP A 129 5.35 -5.72 1.95
N VAL A 130 5.62 -6.11 3.20
CA VAL A 130 5.84 -7.52 3.57
C VAL A 130 4.54 -8.33 3.49
N LEU A 131 3.37 -7.71 3.65
CA LEU A 131 2.10 -8.45 3.66
C LEU A 131 1.77 -9.06 2.29
N ASP A 132 1.98 -8.31 1.20
CA ASP A 132 1.78 -8.87 -0.15
C ASP A 132 2.86 -9.89 -0.51
N ALA A 133 4.08 -9.77 0.04
CA ALA A 133 5.09 -10.82 -0.07
C ALA A 133 4.66 -12.10 0.68
N ALA A 134 4.14 -11.98 1.91
CA ALA A 134 3.64 -13.11 2.68
C ALA A 134 2.49 -13.83 1.96
N ARG A 135 1.57 -13.10 1.32
CA ARG A 135 0.53 -13.69 0.44
C ARG A 135 1.14 -14.51 -0.68
N ALA A 136 2.18 -13.99 -1.33
CA ALA A 136 2.87 -14.66 -2.42
C ALA A 136 3.57 -15.95 -1.95
N PHE A 137 4.27 -15.90 -0.83
CA PHE A 137 4.90 -17.08 -0.23
C PHE A 137 3.87 -18.14 0.15
N ARG A 138 2.78 -17.77 0.83
CA ARG A 138 1.71 -18.71 1.19
C ARG A 138 1.12 -19.44 -0.02
N LEU A 139 1.04 -18.79 -1.18
CA LEU A 139 0.53 -19.42 -2.39
C LEU A 139 1.62 -20.24 -3.11
N LEU A 140 2.79 -19.64 -3.32
CA LEU A 140 3.79 -20.15 -4.25
C LEU A 140 4.80 -21.07 -3.56
N ARG A 141 5.23 -20.76 -2.34
CA ARG A 141 6.27 -21.48 -1.58
C ARG A 141 5.89 -21.53 -0.09
N PRO A 142 4.83 -22.28 0.28
CA PRO A 142 4.32 -22.28 1.64
C PRO A 142 5.17 -23.08 2.63
N ASP A 143 5.94 -24.07 2.15
CA ASP A 143 6.72 -24.97 2.98
C ASP A 143 7.70 -24.17 3.87
N GLY A 144 7.95 -24.66 5.09
CA GLY A 144 8.86 -24.03 6.05
C GLY A 144 8.30 -22.83 6.82
N ILE A 145 7.07 -22.38 6.51
CA ILE A 145 6.37 -21.32 7.24
C ILE A 145 5.03 -21.86 7.73
N PHE A 146 4.72 -21.63 9.01
CA PHE A 146 3.44 -21.97 9.59
C PHE A 146 2.42 -20.87 9.27
N TRP A 147 1.39 -21.23 8.48
CA TRP A 147 0.36 -20.30 8.04
C TRP A 147 -0.90 -20.45 8.91
N PRO A 148 -1.20 -19.50 9.81
CA PRO A 148 -2.32 -19.61 10.74
C PRO A 148 -3.68 -19.46 10.04
N THR A 149 -4.72 -19.94 10.71
CA THR A 149 -6.12 -19.70 10.38
C THR A 149 -6.82 -18.98 11.52
N ASP A 150 -7.89 -18.24 11.22
CA ASP A 150 -8.78 -17.68 12.23
C ASP A 150 -9.70 -18.75 12.86
N GLU A 151 -10.55 -18.31 13.80
CA GLU A 151 -11.51 -19.17 14.50
C GLU A 151 -12.50 -19.90 13.57
N ALA A 152 -12.75 -19.36 12.37
CA ALA A 152 -13.60 -19.98 11.35
C ALA A 152 -12.82 -20.90 10.39
N GLY A 153 -11.54 -21.14 10.65
CA GLY A 153 -10.65 -21.93 9.80
C GLY A 153 -10.22 -21.21 8.52
N LYS A 154 -10.46 -19.89 8.41
CA LYS A 154 -10.04 -19.12 7.24
C LYS A 154 -8.59 -18.67 7.37
N PRO A 155 -7.82 -18.63 6.28
CA PRO A 155 -6.43 -18.18 6.34
C PRO A 155 -6.32 -16.73 6.84
N THR A 156 -5.44 -16.50 7.82
CA THR A 156 -5.15 -15.16 8.33
C THR A 156 -3.69 -14.80 8.11
N LEU A 157 -3.45 -13.53 7.80
CA LEU A 157 -2.11 -12.94 7.67
C LEU A 157 -1.97 -11.73 8.61
N ARG A 158 -2.70 -11.72 9.73
CA ARG A 158 -2.45 -10.76 10.81
C ARG A 158 -1.04 -11.00 11.32
N LEU A 159 -0.26 -9.93 11.49
CA LEU A 159 1.15 -10.03 11.88
C LEU A 159 1.30 -10.80 13.20
N THR A 160 0.48 -10.50 14.20
CA THR A 160 0.43 -11.19 15.50
C THR A 160 0.23 -12.70 15.37
N ALA A 161 -0.74 -13.14 14.57
CA ALA A 161 -1.00 -14.55 14.34
C ALA A 161 0.15 -15.24 13.58
N LEU A 162 0.77 -14.55 12.63
CA LEU A 162 1.93 -15.07 11.88
C LEU A 162 3.14 -15.21 12.79
N THR A 163 3.45 -14.21 13.61
CA THR A 163 4.59 -14.27 14.53
C THR A 163 4.42 -15.36 15.57
N GLU A 164 3.22 -15.48 16.16
CA GLU A 164 2.91 -16.55 17.12
C GLU A 164 3.08 -17.94 16.50
N ALA A 165 2.50 -18.16 15.31
CA ALA A 165 2.58 -19.45 14.63
C ALA A 165 4.01 -19.86 14.25
N ASN A 166 4.93 -18.90 14.08
CA ASN A 166 6.30 -19.14 13.67
C ASN A 166 7.34 -18.94 14.78
N GLY A 167 6.90 -18.79 16.04
CA GLY A 167 7.80 -18.64 17.19
C GLY A 167 8.63 -17.34 17.19
N ILE A 168 8.14 -16.30 16.53
CA ILE A 168 8.74 -14.97 16.51
C ILE A 168 8.20 -14.19 17.72
N SER A 169 9.11 -13.66 18.56
CA SER A 169 8.72 -12.81 19.69
C SER A 169 7.97 -11.57 19.21
N HIS A 170 6.86 -11.29 19.88
CA HIS A 170 5.96 -10.18 19.60
C HIS A 170 5.36 -9.70 20.93
N ASP A 171 6.24 -9.19 21.79
CA ASP A 171 5.95 -9.02 23.23
C ASP A 171 4.87 -7.96 23.52
N ASN A 172 4.82 -6.87 22.74
CA ASN A 172 3.80 -5.82 22.84
C ASN A 172 3.17 -5.57 21.46
N ALA A 173 2.25 -6.44 21.05
CA ALA A 173 1.45 -6.16 19.86
C ALA A 173 0.73 -4.81 19.98
N HIS A 174 0.70 -4.02 18.90
CA HIS A 174 0.16 -2.64 18.90
C HIS A 174 1.03 -1.63 19.67
N ASP A 175 2.33 -1.91 19.77
CA ASP A 175 3.37 -0.91 19.90
C ASP A 175 4.18 -0.89 18.60
N ALA A 176 4.27 0.28 17.97
CA ALA A 176 4.90 0.42 16.65
C ALA A 176 6.33 -0.16 16.61
N ALA A 177 7.11 -0.10 17.70
CA ALA A 177 8.47 -0.64 17.70
C ALA A 177 8.49 -2.18 17.70
N SER A 178 7.57 -2.80 18.45
CA SER A 178 7.35 -4.25 18.41
C SER A 178 6.91 -4.72 17.02
N ASP A 179 5.96 -4.02 16.39
CA ASP A 179 5.46 -4.35 15.05
C ASP A 179 6.55 -4.18 13.97
N VAL A 180 7.44 -3.19 14.09
CA VAL A 180 8.64 -3.05 13.24
C VAL A 180 9.56 -4.26 13.36
N MET A 181 9.86 -4.71 14.59
CA MET A 181 10.72 -5.87 14.82
C MET A 181 10.09 -7.16 14.28
N ALA A 182 8.81 -7.39 14.57
CA ALA A 182 8.03 -8.50 14.04
C ALA A 182 8.05 -8.53 12.49
N THR A 183 7.92 -7.36 11.86
CA THR A 183 7.98 -7.22 10.40
C THR A 183 9.35 -7.60 9.84
N ILE A 184 10.45 -7.19 10.50
CA ILE A 184 11.82 -7.55 10.10
C ILE A 184 12.03 -9.06 10.19
N GLU A 185 11.64 -9.69 11.31
CA GLU A 185 11.78 -11.13 11.49
C GLU A 185 10.93 -11.92 10.48
N MET A 186 9.72 -11.45 10.18
CA MET A 186 8.90 -12.04 9.13
C MET A 186 9.57 -11.91 7.76
N ALA A 187 10.18 -10.75 7.44
CA ALA A 187 10.93 -10.58 6.20
C ALA A 187 12.16 -11.51 6.12
N ARG A 188 12.88 -11.71 7.24
CA ARG A 188 13.99 -12.67 7.34
C ARG A 188 13.51 -14.09 7.09
N LEU A 189 12.44 -14.52 7.75
CA LEU A 189 11.85 -15.85 7.58
C LEU A 189 11.45 -16.11 6.11
N LEU A 190 10.81 -15.14 5.45
CA LEU A 190 10.47 -15.25 4.02
C LEU A 190 11.73 -15.38 3.16
N ARG A 191 12.74 -14.54 3.40
CA ARG A 191 13.99 -14.57 2.64
C ARG A 191 14.70 -15.91 2.82
N ASP A 192 14.82 -16.40 4.05
CA ASP A 192 15.56 -17.63 4.36
C ASP A 192 14.88 -18.85 3.75
N GLN A 193 13.54 -18.85 3.68
CA GLN A 193 12.77 -19.92 3.04
C GLN A 193 12.92 -19.95 1.51
N SER A 194 12.93 -18.78 0.85
CA SER A 194 13.16 -18.72 -0.60
C SER A 194 13.78 -17.39 -1.03
N PRO A 195 15.12 -17.28 -1.05
CA PRO A 195 15.81 -16.05 -1.43
C PRO A 195 15.42 -15.59 -2.83
N LYS A 196 15.29 -16.53 -3.77
CA LYS A 196 14.90 -16.25 -5.16
C LYS A 196 13.49 -15.64 -5.28
N LEU A 197 12.51 -16.13 -4.51
CA LEU A 197 11.16 -15.55 -4.53
C LEU A 197 11.16 -14.19 -3.84
N PHE A 198 11.88 -14.05 -2.72
CA PHE A 198 12.04 -12.78 -2.03
C PHE A 198 12.63 -11.70 -2.96
N ASP A 199 13.73 -11.99 -3.64
CA ASP A 199 14.39 -11.06 -4.58
C ASP A 199 13.48 -10.69 -5.75
N TYR A 200 12.74 -11.65 -6.29
CA TYR A 200 11.76 -11.41 -7.35
C TYR A 200 10.68 -10.43 -6.89
N LEU A 201 10.07 -10.67 -5.72
CA LEU A 201 9.01 -9.82 -5.17
C LEU A 201 9.54 -8.43 -4.78
N LEU A 202 10.75 -8.38 -4.25
CA LEU A 202 11.43 -7.13 -3.94
C LEU A 202 11.70 -6.32 -5.22
N ASN A 203 12.06 -6.96 -6.34
CA ASN A 203 12.22 -6.27 -7.62
C ASN A 203 10.91 -5.68 -8.15
N LEU A 204 9.77 -6.33 -7.91
CA LEU A 204 8.43 -5.81 -8.26
C LEU A 204 8.03 -4.53 -7.51
N ARG A 205 8.82 -4.08 -6.53
CA ARG A 205 8.66 -2.73 -5.95
C ARG A 205 8.87 -1.62 -6.98
N LYS A 206 9.66 -1.89 -8.03
CA LYS A 206 9.94 -0.94 -9.10
C LYS A 206 8.81 -0.96 -10.12
N LYS A 207 8.12 0.17 -10.28
CA LYS A 207 7.02 0.31 -11.26
C LYS A 207 7.43 -0.08 -12.70
N THR A 208 8.69 0.12 -13.07
CA THR A 208 9.22 -0.26 -14.39
C THR A 208 9.28 -1.77 -14.56
N ALA A 209 9.77 -2.51 -13.56
CA ALA A 209 9.80 -3.98 -13.58
C ALA A 209 8.38 -4.57 -13.67
N VAL A 210 7.42 -3.96 -12.96
CA VAL A 210 6.00 -4.37 -13.08
C VAL A 210 5.46 -4.07 -14.48
N ALA A 211 5.71 -2.87 -15.02
CA ALA A 211 5.26 -2.48 -16.36
C ALA A 211 5.83 -3.41 -17.43
N GLU A 212 7.14 -3.67 -17.41
CA GLU A 212 7.81 -4.63 -18.29
C GLU A 212 7.17 -6.01 -18.25
N PHE A 213 6.74 -6.46 -17.07
CA PHE A 213 6.07 -7.76 -16.94
C PHE A 213 4.64 -7.77 -17.49
N VAL A 214 3.82 -6.77 -17.15
CA VAL A 214 2.37 -6.77 -17.46
C VAL A 214 2.05 -6.25 -18.86
N ASP A 215 2.93 -5.43 -19.43
CA ASP A 215 2.77 -4.85 -20.78
C ASP A 215 3.51 -5.68 -21.85
N ASP A 216 4.08 -6.84 -21.49
CA ASP A 216 4.68 -7.80 -22.43
C ASP A 216 3.63 -8.29 -23.43
N PRO A 217 3.76 -8.01 -24.75
CA PRO A 217 2.76 -8.37 -25.75
C PRO A 217 2.63 -9.89 -25.93
N ASN A 218 3.62 -10.67 -25.50
CA ASN A 218 3.56 -12.14 -25.52
C ASN A 218 2.85 -12.71 -24.28
N ARG A 219 2.47 -11.86 -23.32
CA ARG A 219 1.79 -12.24 -22.08
C ARG A 219 0.34 -11.75 -22.08
N ALA A 220 -0.53 -12.55 -22.70
CA ALA A 220 -1.96 -12.26 -22.72
C ALA A 220 -2.61 -12.30 -21.31
N ALA A 221 -2.06 -13.10 -20.40
CA ALA A 221 -2.58 -13.26 -19.03
C ALA A 221 -1.46 -13.57 -18.03
N PHE A 222 -1.73 -13.26 -16.77
CA PHE A 222 -0.84 -13.52 -15.64
C PHE A 222 -1.62 -13.70 -14.35
N VAL A 223 -0.96 -14.25 -13.33
CA VAL A 223 -1.54 -14.38 -12.00
C VAL A 223 -1.18 -13.14 -11.20
N HIS A 224 -2.18 -12.53 -10.55
CA HIS A 224 -1.98 -11.40 -9.64
C HIS A 224 -2.43 -11.78 -8.24
N ILE A 225 -1.54 -11.56 -7.27
CA ILE A 225 -1.79 -11.84 -5.86
C ILE A 225 -2.13 -10.51 -5.17
N SER A 226 -3.28 -10.46 -4.49
CA SER A 226 -3.85 -9.25 -3.92
C SER A 226 -4.76 -9.55 -2.74
N GLY A 227 -4.64 -8.76 -1.67
CA GLY A 227 -5.60 -8.80 -0.54
C GLY A 227 -7.04 -8.41 -0.88
N ARG A 228 -7.33 -7.99 -2.12
CA ARG A 228 -8.70 -7.78 -2.62
C ARG A 228 -9.37 -9.08 -3.10
N ILE A 229 -8.64 -10.19 -3.10
CA ILE A 229 -9.12 -11.52 -3.44
C ILE A 229 -9.16 -12.35 -2.16
N ALA A 230 -10.19 -13.16 -1.98
CA ALA A 230 -10.43 -13.93 -0.76
C ALA A 230 -9.21 -14.80 -0.39
N GLY A 231 -8.90 -14.88 0.91
CA GLY A 231 -7.76 -15.67 1.40
C GLY A 231 -7.92 -17.17 1.14
N GLU A 232 -9.16 -17.63 1.10
CA GLU A 232 -9.60 -18.97 0.74
C GLU A 232 -9.33 -19.32 -0.74
N GLN A 233 -9.15 -18.31 -1.59
CA GLN A 233 -8.73 -18.42 -2.99
C GLN A 233 -7.22 -18.10 -3.16
N GLY A 234 -6.44 -18.30 -2.09
CA GLY A 234 -5.01 -18.01 -2.09
C GLY A 234 -4.67 -16.52 -2.25
N SER A 235 -5.65 -15.62 -2.09
CA SER A 235 -5.53 -14.20 -2.41
C SER A 235 -5.04 -13.94 -3.84
N ALA A 236 -5.41 -14.78 -4.81
CA ALA A 236 -4.93 -14.66 -6.19
C ALA A 236 -5.99 -15.03 -7.22
N SER A 237 -5.86 -14.44 -8.41
CA SER A 237 -6.63 -14.84 -9.60
C SER A 237 -5.78 -14.65 -10.85
N VAL A 238 -6.28 -15.15 -11.97
CA VAL A 238 -5.72 -14.95 -13.30
C VAL A 238 -6.36 -13.72 -13.92
N PHE A 239 -5.53 -12.79 -14.39
CA PHE A 239 -5.95 -11.56 -15.03
C PHE A 239 -5.37 -11.42 -16.43
N ALA A 240 -6.15 -10.77 -17.29
CA ALA A 240 -5.67 -10.25 -18.57
C ALA A 240 -5.57 -8.72 -18.50
N ASN A 241 -4.54 -8.16 -19.12
CA ASN A 241 -4.31 -6.72 -19.19
C ASN A 241 -5.14 -6.12 -20.33
N LEU A 242 -6.02 -5.15 -20.06
CA LEU A 242 -6.80 -4.39 -21.04
C LEU A 242 -6.16 -3.03 -21.36
N GLY A 243 -4.89 -2.84 -20.98
CA GLY A 243 -4.10 -1.65 -21.27
C GLY A 243 -4.14 -0.59 -20.18
N GLN A 244 -3.40 0.48 -20.45
CA GLN A 244 -3.27 1.65 -19.58
C GLN A 244 -4.57 2.42 -19.45
N VAL A 245 -4.91 2.82 -18.22
CA VAL A 245 -6.03 3.73 -17.97
C VAL A 245 -5.72 5.11 -18.54
N ASN A 246 -6.67 5.67 -19.30
CA ASN A 246 -6.53 6.99 -19.91
C ASN A 246 -6.19 8.07 -18.87
N GLY A 247 -5.15 8.87 -19.13
CA GLY A 247 -4.68 9.92 -18.24
C GLY A 247 -3.87 9.45 -17.03
N VAL A 248 -3.77 8.14 -16.76
CA VAL A 248 -3.07 7.60 -15.57
C VAL A 248 -2.04 6.54 -15.94
N GLY A 249 -0.79 6.98 -16.17
CA GLY A 249 0.31 6.11 -16.61
C GLY A 249 0.65 4.95 -15.68
N THR A 250 0.34 5.08 -14.39
CA THR A 250 0.66 4.09 -13.35
C THR A 250 -0.44 3.05 -13.13
N GLN A 251 -1.50 3.04 -13.94
CA GLN A 251 -2.61 2.11 -13.78
C GLN A 251 -2.83 1.28 -15.04
N ARG A 252 -3.12 -0.01 -14.83
CA ARG A 252 -3.60 -0.94 -15.87
C ARG A 252 -4.99 -1.43 -15.49
N LEU A 253 -5.87 -1.48 -16.46
CA LEU A 253 -7.18 -2.09 -16.30
C LEU A 253 -7.03 -3.59 -16.54
N LEU A 254 -7.42 -4.40 -15.57
CA LEU A 254 -7.37 -5.86 -15.65
C LEU A 254 -8.78 -6.46 -15.71
N TRP A 255 -8.93 -7.56 -16.43
CA TRP A 255 -10.09 -8.44 -16.39
C TRP A 255 -9.77 -9.74 -15.67
N ASP A 256 -10.61 -10.16 -14.72
CA ASP A 256 -10.50 -11.45 -14.04
C ASP A 256 -11.00 -12.59 -14.92
N LEU A 257 -10.10 -13.46 -15.37
CA LEU A 257 -10.40 -14.54 -16.33
C LEU A 257 -11.23 -15.69 -15.74
N ARG A 258 -11.60 -15.64 -14.46
CA ARG A 258 -12.64 -16.53 -13.91
C ARG A 258 -14.02 -16.27 -14.51
N PHE A 259 -14.24 -15.08 -15.07
CA PHE A 259 -15.51 -14.64 -15.62
C PHE A 259 -15.46 -14.51 -17.14
N ASP A 260 -16.58 -14.81 -17.80
CA ASP A 260 -16.71 -14.71 -19.25
C ASP A 260 -16.61 -13.24 -19.68
N PRO A 261 -15.59 -12.85 -20.44
CA PRO A 261 -15.39 -11.46 -20.84
C PRO A 261 -16.39 -10.98 -21.89
N THR A 262 -17.13 -11.88 -22.54
CA THR A 262 -18.08 -11.53 -23.61
C THR A 262 -19.39 -10.97 -23.09
N GLU A 263 -19.70 -11.17 -21.81
CA GLU A 263 -20.92 -10.65 -21.17
C GLU A 263 -21.05 -9.12 -21.32
N VAL A 264 -19.93 -8.42 -21.35
CA VAL A 264 -19.94 -6.95 -21.41
C VAL A 264 -20.22 -6.43 -22.81
N LEU A 265 -20.15 -7.26 -23.87
CA LEU A 265 -20.22 -6.80 -25.26
C LEU A 265 -21.59 -6.22 -25.63
N ASP A 266 -22.66 -6.75 -25.05
CA ASP A 266 -24.04 -6.34 -25.36
C ASP A 266 -24.65 -5.39 -24.32
N GLU A 267 -24.03 -5.21 -23.14
CA GLU A 267 -24.55 -4.33 -22.08
C GLU A 267 -24.34 -2.83 -22.34
N SER A 268 -25.23 -1.95 -21.88
CA SER A 268 -25.01 -0.50 -22.00
C SER A 268 -23.89 -0.01 -21.05
N LEU A 269 -23.30 1.15 -21.35
CA LEU A 269 -22.28 1.74 -20.46
C LEU A 269 -22.84 2.05 -19.07
N ASP A 270 -24.09 2.50 -18.97
CA ASP A 270 -24.75 2.80 -17.71
C ASP A 270 -24.97 1.53 -16.87
N ALA A 271 -25.39 0.43 -17.50
CA ALA A 271 -25.55 -0.86 -16.83
C ALA A 271 -24.21 -1.38 -16.28
N LEU A 272 -23.14 -1.30 -17.10
CA LEU A 272 -21.79 -1.69 -16.68
C LEU A 272 -21.26 -0.79 -15.55
N SER A 273 -21.55 0.51 -15.61
CA SER A 273 -21.20 1.47 -14.55
C SER A 273 -21.89 1.11 -13.23
N ALA A 274 -23.18 0.81 -13.25
CA ALA A 274 -23.93 0.36 -12.07
C ALA A 274 -23.35 -0.96 -11.50
N ARG A 275 -23.01 -1.93 -12.37
CA ARG A 275 -22.38 -3.21 -11.96
C ARG A 275 -21.01 -3.02 -11.31
N ARG A 276 -20.27 -1.96 -11.60
CA ARG A 276 -18.95 -1.68 -11.00
C ARG A 276 -19.05 -1.42 -9.48
N PHE A 277 -20.16 -0.83 -9.04
CA PHE A 277 -20.42 -0.46 -7.64
C PHE A 277 -21.36 -1.43 -6.92
N LEU A 278 -21.83 -2.46 -7.61
CA LEU A 278 -22.67 -3.51 -7.04
C LEU A 278 -21.94 -4.23 -5.91
N ARG A 279 -22.59 -4.35 -4.74
CA ARG A 279 -22.10 -5.18 -3.63
C ARG A 279 -22.54 -6.61 -3.87
N ASP A 280 -21.71 -7.57 -3.47
CA ASP A 280 -22.02 -8.99 -3.66
C ASP A 280 -23.34 -9.40 -2.98
N ALA A 281 -23.70 -8.78 -1.86
CA ALA A 281 -24.95 -9.01 -1.15
C ALA A 281 -26.20 -8.50 -1.91
N ASP A 282 -26.02 -7.54 -2.82
CA ASP A 282 -27.11 -6.96 -3.62
C ASP A 282 -27.19 -7.60 -5.03
N ALA A 283 -26.28 -8.52 -5.36
CA ALA A 283 -26.22 -9.15 -6.66
C ALA A 283 -27.31 -10.22 -6.83
N ALA A 284 -27.97 -10.24 -7.98
CA ALA A 284 -28.92 -11.29 -8.32
C ALA A 284 -28.15 -12.59 -8.66
N PRO A 285 -28.76 -13.78 -8.57
CA PRO A 285 -28.06 -15.04 -8.83
C PRO A 285 -27.35 -15.14 -10.19
N SER A 286 -27.85 -14.42 -11.20
CA SER A 286 -27.30 -14.39 -12.56
C SER A 286 -26.48 -13.13 -12.87
N THR A 287 -26.26 -12.25 -11.90
CA THR A 287 -25.45 -11.04 -12.08
C THR A 287 -24.33 -11.01 -11.06
N HIS A 288 -23.21 -10.45 -11.45
CA HIS A 288 -22.12 -10.19 -10.52
C HIS A 288 -21.56 -8.80 -10.72
N ARG A 289 -20.87 -8.32 -9.68
CA ARG A 289 -20.05 -7.13 -9.78
C ARG A 289 -19.11 -7.27 -10.98
N LEU A 290 -18.90 -6.16 -11.69
CA LEU A 290 -18.04 -6.14 -12.87
C LEU A 290 -16.63 -6.69 -12.52
N PRO A 291 -16.13 -7.77 -13.18
CA PRO A 291 -14.86 -8.45 -12.88
C PRO A 291 -13.59 -7.67 -13.24
N VAL A 292 -13.60 -6.36 -13.05
CA VAL A 292 -12.48 -5.48 -13.37
C VAL A 292 -11.68 -5.13 -12.13
N LYS A 293 -10.36 -5.00 -12.31
CA LYS A 293 -9.46 -4.54 -11.25
C LYS A 293 -8.47 -3.54 -11.82
N LEU A 294 -8.21 -2.47 -11.07
CA LEU A 294 -7.11 -1.56 -11.37
C LEU A 294 -5.84 -2.08 -10.72
N LEU A 295 -4.82 -2.35 -11.55
CA LEU A 295 -3.47 -2.66 -11.10
C LEU A 295 -2.68 -1.37 -10.99
N HIS A 296 -2.25 -1.02 -9.78
CA HIS A 296 -1.46 0.17 -9.52
C HIS A 296 0.02 -0.20 -9.52
N LEU A 297 0.74 0.17 -10.59
CA LEU A 297 2.15 -0.18 -10.80
C LEU A 297 3.08 0.38 -9.70
N ASN A 298 2.67 1.49 -9.08
CA ASN A 298 3.42 2.16 -8.01
C ASN A 298 3.08 1.65 -6.59
N ARG A 299 2.32 0.55 -6.46
CA ARG A 299 1.96 -0.07 -5.16
C ARG A 299 2.56 -1.46 -4.99
N ALA A 300 3.76 -1.68 -5.56
CA ALA A 300 4.49 -2.96 -5.54
C ALA A 300 3.60 -4.20 -5.77
N PRO A 301 2.74 -4.22 -6.81
CA PRO A 301 1.79 -5.30 -6.98
C PRO A 301 2.50 -6.61 -7.33
N VAL A 302 2.08 -7.70 -6.69
CA VAL A 302 2.62 -9.03 -6.97
C VAL A 302 1.98 -9.61 -8.21
N VAL A 303 2.77 -9.78 -9.26
CA VAL A 303 2.37 -10.40 -10.53
C VAL A 303 3.32 -11.56 -10.81
N VAL A 304 2.82 -12.68 -11.31
CA VAL A 304 3.62 -13.87 -11.63
C VAL A 304 3.12 -14.55 -12.90
N SER A 305 4.01 -15.31 -13.56
CA SER A 305 3.70 -16.02 -14.80
C SER A 305 2.63 -17.10 -14.60
N MET A 306 1.82 -17.34 -15.62
CA MET A 306 0.86 -18.45 -15.67
C MET A 306 1.51 -19.84 -15.50
N ALA A 307 2.83 -19.95 -15.71
CA ALA A 307 3.57 -21.20 -15.51
C ALA A 307 3.39 -21.80 -14.09
N ILE A 308 3.10 -20.97 -13.09
CA ILE A 308 2.82 -21.42 -11.72
C ILE A 308 1.57 -22.31 -11.62
N LEU A 309 0.65 -22.22 -12.59
CA LEU A 309 -0.56 -23.04 -12.63
C LEU A 309 -0.30 -24.48 -13.07
N ASN A 310 0.93 -24.82 -13.47
CA ASN A 310 1.33 -26.22 -13.69
C ASN A 310 1.46 -26.98 -12.36
N GLU A 311 1.55 -26.27 -11.22
CA GLU A 311 1.54 -26.87 -9.89
C GLU A 311 0.07 -27.06 -9.43
N ALA A 312 -0.41 -28.31 -9.38
CA ALA A 312 -1.80 -28.61 -9.01
C ALA A 312 -2.22 -28.00 -7.65
N ARG A 313 -1.32 -28.03 -6.66
CA ARG A 313 -1.51 -27.39 -5.35
C ARG A 313 -1.90 -25.91 -5.46
N VAL A 314 -1.28 -25.18 -6.38
CA VAL A 314 -1.54 -23.76 -6.57
C VAL A 314 -2.93 -23.55 -7.17
N VAL A 315 -3.30 -24.35 -8.17
CA VAL A 315 -4.64 -24.33 -8.79
C VAL A 315 -5.73 -24.63 -7.76
N ASP A 316 -5.53 -25.66 -6.93
CA ASP A 316 -6.47 -26.07 -5.88
C ASP A 316 -6.63 -24.95 -4.83
N GLN A 317 -5.52 -24.36 -4.38
CA GLN A 317 -5.52 -23.28 -3.39
C GLN A 317 -6.18 -22.00 -3.92
N MET A 318 -6.04 -21.72 -5.22
CA MET A 318 -6.74 -20.61 -5.88
C MET A 318 -8.22 -20.92 -6.16
N ARG A 319 -8.64 -22.18 -6.03
CA ARG A 319 -9.99 -22.68 -6.38
C ARG A 319 -10.36 -22.33 -7.83
N LEU A 320 -9.40 -22.52 -8.75
CA LEU A 320 -9.56 -22.15 -10.15
C LEU A 320 -10.17 -23.29 -10.99
N ASP A 321 -11.18 -22.97 -11.79
CA ASP A 321 -11.54 -23.76 -12.96
C ASP A 321 -10.63 -23.34 -14.12
N THR A 322 -9.57 -24.13 -14.35
CA THR A 322 -8.58 -23.86 -15.41
C THR A 322 -9.17 -23.98 -16.82
N ALA A 323 -10.19 -24.82 -17.01
CA ALA A 323 -10.86 -24.96 -18.29
C ALA A 323 -11.72 -23.71 -18.58
N ALA A 324 -12.41 -23.16 -17.59
CA ALA A 324 -13.11 -21.88 -17.71
C ALA A 324 -12.12 -20.73 -18.00
N VAL A 325 -11.03 -20.63 -17.24
CA VAL A 325 -9.99 -19.61 -17.48
C VAL A 325 -9.45 -19.68 -18.90
N GLN A 326 -9.16 -20.89 -19.41
CA GLN A 326 -8.69 -21.07 -20.77
C GLN A 326 -9.72 -20.64 -21.83
N ARG A 327 -11.00 -21.02 -21.66
CA ARG A 327 -12.09 -20.58 -22.55
C ARG A 327 -12.24 -19.06 -22.55
N ASN A 328 -12.25 -18.46 -21.35
CA ASN A 328 -12.39 -17.02 -21.18
C ASN A 328 -11.18 -16.27 -21.76
N SER A 329 -9.97 -16.80 -21.60
CA SER A 329 -8.76 -16.23 -22.21
C SER A 329 -8.84 -16.21 -23.74
N GLN A 330 -9.34 -17.29 -24.36
CA GLN A 330 -9.53 -17.35 -25.81
C GLN A 330 -10.62 -16.37 -26.28
N ALA A 331 -11.74 -16.30 -25.56
CA ALA A 331 -12.83 -15.38 -25.85
C ALA A 331 -12.37 -13.92 -25.74
N LEU A 332 -11.58 -13.58 -24.71
CA LEU A 332 -10.97 -12.27 -24.56
C LEU A 332 -10.02 -11.97 -25.72
N GLY A 333 -9.14 -12.91 -26.10
CA GLY A 333 -8.19 -12.71 -27.20
C GLY A 333 -8.88 -12.35 -28.53
N ARG A 334 -10.03 -12.97 -28.83
CA ARG A 334 -10.83 -12.65 -30.03
C ARG A 334 -11.51 -11.29 -29.97
N ASN A 335 -11.86 -10.81 -28.78
CA ASN A 335 -12.68 -9.62 -28.56
C ASN A 335 -11.94 -8.48 -27.84
N HIS A 336 -10.62 -8.58 -27.71
CA HIS A 336 -9.82 -7.78 -26.78
C HIS A 336 -10.03 -6.28 -26.98
N GLN A 337 -9.92 -5.81 -28.23
CA GLN A 337 -10.04 -4.38 -28.55
C GLN A 337 -11.44 -3.85 -28.24
N ALA A 338 -12.49 -4.62 -28.54
CA ALA A 338 -13.88 -4.22 -28.29
C ALA A 338 -14.16 -4.12 -26.78
N ILE A 339 -13.72 -5.12 -26.01
CA ILE A 339 -13.90 -5.19 -24.57
C ILE A 339 -13.09 -4.11 -23.86
N ALA A 340 -11.81 -3.95 -24.22
CA ALA A 340 -10.96 -2.91 -23.67
C ALA A 340 -11.56 -1.51 -23.92
N LYS A 341 -11.93 -1.20 -25.17
CA LYS A 341 -12.56 0.09 -25.51
C LYS A 341 -13.80 0.36 -24.67
N LYS A 342 -14.66 -0.65 -24.51
CA LYS A 342 -15.92 -0.52 -23.76
C LYS A 342 -15.66 -0.30 -22.27
N LEU A 343 -14.79 -1.08 -21.66
CA LEU A 343 -14.50 -0.96 -20.22
C LEU A 343 -13.71 0.31 -19.89
N HIS A 344 -12.85 0.80 -20.78
CA HIS A 344 -12.24 2.13 -20.62
C HIS A 344 -13.27 3.25 -20.70
N ALA A 345 -14.29 3.13 -21.55
CA ALA A 345 -15.40 4.08 -21.59
C ALA A 345 -16.20 4.08 -20.26
N VAL A 346 -16.45 2.90 -19.67
CA VAL A 346 -17.08 2.78 -18.34
C VAL A 346 -16.22 3.43 -17.25
N LEU A 347 -14.89 3.26 -17.29
CA LEU A 347 -13.99 3.89 -16.33
C LEU A 347 -13.97 5.42 -16.44
N ALA A 348 -14.17 5.95 -17.66
CA ALA A 348 -14.15 7.38 -17.94
C ALA A 348 -15.44 8.11 -17.56
N LEU A 349 -16.50 7.38 -17.21
CA LEU A 349 -17.71 7.98 -16.63
C LEU A 349 -17.33 8.62 -15.29
N GLN A 350 -17.16 9.94 -15.30
CA GLN A 350 -16.80 10.70 -14.11
C GLN A 350 -17.98 10.72 -13.13
N THR A 351 -17.67 10.50 -11.86
CA THR A 351 -18.52 10.94 -10.76
C THR A 351 -17.88 12.22 -10.25
N GLU A 352 -18.62 13.33 -10.28
CA GLU A 352 -18.17 14.55 -9.60
C GLU A 352 -18.13 14.26 -8.10
N PHE A 353 -16.96 14.46 -7.50
CA PHE A 353 -16.81 14.41 -6.05
C PHE A 353 -16.93 15.82 -5.49
N ALA A 354 -17.59 15.95 -4.35
CA ALA A 354 -17.61 17.22 -3.63
C ALA A 354 -16.18 17.59 -3.21
N ALA A 355 -15.89 18.90 -3.22
CA ALA A 355 -14.65 19.43 -2.67
C ALA A 355 -14.48 18.98 -1.21
N GLN A 356 -13.26 18.57 -0.85
CA GLN A 356 -12.93 18.09 0.49
C GLN A 356 -12.37 19.21 1.36
N ASP A 357 -12.30 18.95 2.66
CA ASP A 357 -11.51 19.78 3.57
C ASP A 357 -10.06 19.88 3.05
N PRO A 358 -9.41 21.06 3.08
CA PRO A 358 -8.03 21.24 2.62
C PRO A 358 -7.04 20.22 3.19
N GLU A 359 -7.21 19.79 4.45
CA GLU A 359 -6.35 18.78 5.05
C GLU A 359 -6.49 17.39 4.40
N CYS A 360 -7.64 17.13 3.78
CA CYS A 360 -7.99 15.88 3.09
C CYS A 360 -7.88 15.99 1.56
N ALA A 361 -7.58 17.17 1.02
CA ALA A 361 -7.59 17.47 -0.41
C ALA A 361 -6.32 17.04 -1.18
N LEU A 362 -5.43 16.24 -0.58
CA LEU A 362 -4.16 15.80 -1.20
C LEU A 362 -4.30 15.26 -2.63
N TYR A 363 -5.42 14.59 -2.93
CA TYR A 363 -5.65 13.97 -4.24
C TYR A 363 -6.47 14.81 -5.21
N GLU A 364 -6.84 16.04 -4.85
CA GLU A 364 -7.49 16.97 -5.77
C GLU A 364 -6.51 17.55 -6.81
N GLY A 365 -5.21 17.58 -6.50
CA GLY A 365 -4.18 18.02 -7.43
C GLY A 365 -2.76 17.91 -6.89
N PHE A 366 -1.78 18.01 -7.78
CA PHE A 366 -0.37 18.12 -7.40
C PHE A 366 -0.01 19.57 -7.07
N ILE A 367 1.01 19.75 -6.22
CA ILE A 367 1.58 21.07 -5.90
C ILE A 367 2.04 21.76 -7.21
N PRO A 368 1.51 22.96 -7.52
CA PRO A 368 1.91 23.74 -8.68
C PRO A 368 3.41 24.03 -8.72
N ALA A 369 3.98 24.15 -9.91
CA ALA A 369 5.41 24.40 -10.08
C ALA A 369 5.88 25.71 -9.43
N ALA A 370 5.01 26.74 -9.42
CA ALA A 370 5.30 28.04 -8.81
C ALA A 370 5.48 27.97 -7.28
N ASP A 371 4.78 27.05 -6.63
CA ASP A 371 4.73 26.96 -5.16
C ASP A 371 5.89 26.11 -4.59
N ARG A 372 6.57 25.34 -5.44
CA ARG A 372 7.67 24.45 -5.02
C ARG A 372 8.84 25.20 -4.38
N SER A 373 9.29 26.30 -4.99
CA SER A 373 10.45 27.05 -4.48
C SER A 373 10.16 27.75 -3.14
N PRO A 374 9.01 28.44 -2.97
CA PRO A 374 8.57 28.93 -1.66
C PRO A 374 8.48 27.81 -0.61
N LEU A 375 7.91 26.66 -0.97
CA LEU A 375 7.74 25.51 -0.07
C LEU A 375 9.08 24.94 0.40
N ASP A 376 10.03 24.80 -0.51
CA ASP A 376 11.39 24.36 -0.19
C ASP A 376 12.10 25.38 0.73
N ALA A 377 11.86 26.67 0.56
CA ALA A 377 12.44 27.71 1.41
C ALA A 377 11.85 27.68 2.83
N PHE A 378 10.53 27.51 2.95
CA PHE A 378 9.85 27.29 4.22
C PHE A 378 10.40 26.06 4.95
N ASN A 379 10.45 24.90 4.27
CA ASN A 379 10.95 23.66 4.86
C ASN A 379 12.41 23.80 5.34
N ARG A 380 13.29 24.47 4.59
CA ARG A 380 14.67 24.75 5.03
C ARG A 380 14.72 25.60 6.29
N ALA A 381 13.90 26.66 6.37
CA ALA A 381 13.86 27.53 7.53
C ALA A 381 13.32 26.79 8.77
N LEU A 382 12.28 25.98 8.58
CA LEU A 382 11.69 25.15 9.62
C LEU A 382 12.70 24.13 10.17
N ASP A 383 13.38 23.39 9.28
CA ASP A 383 14.38 22.40 9.66
C ASP A 383 15.54 23.04 10.43
N GLN A 384 16.00 24.23 10.02
CA GLN A 384 17.04 24.99 10.73
C GLN A 384 16.60 25.43 12.13
N ALA A 385 15.35 25.90 12.29
CA ALA A 385 14.82 26.29 13.59
C ALA A 385 14.75 25.09 14.54
N LEU A 386 14.31 23.93 14.04
CA LEU A 386 14.26 22.68 14.79
C LEU A 386 15.65 22.22 15.23
N ASP A 387 16.64 22.24 14.34
CA ASP A 387 18.02 21.84 14.68
C ASP A 387 18.64 22.76 15.73
N GLN A 388 18.26 24.04 15.74
CA GLN A 388 18.69 25.03 16.74
C GLN A 388 17.85 25.00 18.02
N LYS A 389 16.86 24.09 18.13
CA LYS A 389 15.86 24.07 19.21
C LYS A 389 15.22 25.45 19.45
N SER A 390 15.08 26.22 18.38
CA SER A 390 14.48 27.55 18.40
C SER A 390 12.97 27.44 18.25
N PRO A 391 12.19 28.41 18.76
CA PRO A 391 10.74 28.42 18.57
C PRO A 391 10.35 28.36 17.09
N LEU A 392 9.32 27.57 16.76
CA LEU A 392 8.85 27.46 15.37
C LEU A 392 8.39 28.80 14.77
N GLN A 393 8.01 29.76 15.61
CA GLN A 393 7.54 31.10 15.22
C GLN A 393 8.66 32.13 15.04
N THR A 394 9.91 31.71 14.78
CA THR A 394 10.99 32.67 14.51
C THR A 394 10.69 33.53 13.28
N GLU A 395 11.23 34.76 13.25
CA GLU A 395 11.05 35.71 12.14
C GLU A 395 11.37 35.09 10.77
N LYS A 396 12.39 34.22 10.69
CA LYS A 396 12.77 33.52 9.46
C LYS A 396 11.73 32.52 8.99
N VAL A 397 11.14 31.73 9.90
CA VAL A 397 10.09 30.76 9.55
C VAL A 397 8.82 31.51 9.16
N THR A 398 8.41 32.53 9.92
CA THR A 398 7.23 33.34 9.61
C THR A 398 7.38 34.07 8.27
N ALA A 399 8.55 34.66 7.99
CA ALA A 399 8.80 35.34 6.72
C ALA A 399 8.89 34.37 5.52
N ALA A 400 9.26 33.11 5.74
CA ALA A 400 9.21 32.09 4.70
C ALA A 400 7.76 31.60 4.47
N PHE A 401 6.98 31.42 5.54
CA PHE A 401 5.58 31.04 5.48
C PHE A 401 4.73 32.10 4.77
N SER A 402 4.97 33.40 5.01
CA SER A 402 4.21 34.48 4.35
C SER A 402 4.43 34.60 2.84
N ARG A 403 5.37 33.82 2.26
CA ARG A 403 5.65 33.76 0.82
C ARG A 403 4.98 32.56 0.15
N LEU A 404 4.45 31.64 0.95
CA LEU A 404 3.49 30.61 0.54
C LEU A 404 2.10 31.23 0.56
#